data_AF-A0A8T0IG89-F1
#
_entry.id   AF-A0A8T0IG89-F1
#
_cell.length_a   1.000
_cell.length_b   1.000
_cell.length_c   1.000
_cell.angle_alpha   90.00
_cell.angle_beta   90.00
_cell.angle_gamma   90.00
#
_symmetry.space_group_name_H-M   'P 1'
#
loop_
_entity.id
_entity.type
_entity.pdbx_description
1 polymer ?
#
loop_
_entity_poly.entity_id
_entity_poly.type
_entity_poly.pdbx_seq_one_letter_code
_entity_poly.pdbx_strand_id
1 'polypeptide(L)'
;MVRGGKERRKKVEEVDFGVITGEARKQVWSGAVPLQLHLHPSEITASPAPPFLILAPRNGYLPLLETDIRHHFARVIPSNSDSIWFDYQGLPLKWHIPTGVLYDLLVAEFERPWNLTVHFRAYPTEVLTLCEDEAVKWNFVNALKEASYVMYGNTKSIMNMSQLDQVELWRCVIKGELEGYDRIAARLRPGFGGGGNWVRDFLLSSPSDDGVSSGPLLRAGSDSGRPSRVPVRVYVRTVDCDLDDLLDAAPVLSWDEVVYTTRPIDLRGGNILTVRDALLKMVPHLFSPTEAMEKPSTVSKESSQFERPKPELETEGTIDEGVVQASTDASTKAVEDVTSSSPTETVGAGRVSPVAESDELEFEGIIRIQGIEPSLDLPLEWVARNLCGPENFIHFIVISRRLAPQLPSRAID
;
A
#
# COMPACT_ATOMS: atom_id res chain seq x y z
N MET A 1 50.29 -36.51 -11.07
CA MET A 1 49.71 -35.65 -12.11
C MET A 1 48.33 -35.21 -11.61
N VAL A 2 48.28 -34.17 -10.77
CA VAL A 2 47.04 -33.66 -10.17
C VAL A 2 46.77 -32.29 -10.79
N ARG A 3 45.75 -32.19 -11.64
CA ARG A 3 45.32 -30.93 -12.27
C ARG A 3 44.41 -30.20 -11.29
N GLY A 4 44.91 -29.13 -10.69
CA GLY A 4 44.11 -28.16 -9.95
C GLY A 4 43.28 -27.32 -10.91
N GLY A 5 41.95 -27.48 -10.87
CA GLY A 5 41.01 -26.58 -11.52
C GLY A 5 40.90 -25.29 -10.69
N LYS A 6 41.37 -24.17 -11.25
CA LYS A 6 41.04 -22.84 -10.72
C LYS A 6 39.62 -22.50 -11.13
N GLU A 7 38.70 -22.58 -10.18
CA GLU A 7 37.35 -22.09 -10.31
C GLU A 7 37.39 -20.56 -10.38
N ARG A 8 37.04 -20.01 -11.56
CA ARG A 8 36.92 -18.57 -11.79
C ARG A 8 35.65 -18.10 -11.05
N ARG A 9 35.82 -17.49 -9.88
CA ARG A 9 34.77 -16.66 -9.25
C ARG A 9 34.33 -15.59 -10.25
N LYS A 10 33.08 -15.68 -10.73
CA LYS A 10 32.41 -14.59 -11.45
C LYS A 10 32.38 -13.38 -10.51
N LYS A 11 33.02 -12.30 -10.94
CA LYS A 11 32.93 -10.99 -10.30
C LYS A 11 31.48 -10.52 -10.49
N VAL A 12 30.71 -10.43 -9.41
CA VAL A 12 29.40 -9.78 -9.41
C VAL A 12 29.67 -8.33 -9.80
N GLU A 13 29.11 -7.88 -10.92
CA GLU A 13 29.18 -6.48 -11.32
C GLU A 13 28.45 -5.66 -10.25
N GLU A 14 29.18 -4.76 -9.62
CA GLU A 14 28.66 -3.80 -8.65
C GLU A 14 27.78 -2.82 -9.42
N VAL A 15 26.47 -3.07 -9.44
CA VAL A 15 25.52 -2.22 -10.14
C VAL A 15 25.31 -0.96 -9.31
N ASP A 16 25.54 0.21 -9.91
CA ASP A 16 25.34 1.50 -9.24
C ASP A 16 23.83 1.72 -8.97
N PHE A 17 23.43 1.47 -7.73
CA PHE A 17 22.06 1.67 -7.24
C PHE A 17 21.56 3.11 -7.48
N GLY A 18 22.45 4.11 -7.55
CA GLY A 18 22.09 5.49 -7.84
C GLY A 18 21.56 5.68 -9.27
N VAL A 19 22.20 5.05 -10.25
CA VAL A 19 21.78 5.11 -11.66
C VAL A 19 20.44 4.40 -11.86
N ILE A 20 20.22 3.25 -11.21
CA ILE A 20 18.94 2.52 -11.25
C ILE A 20 17.78 3.37 -10.69
N THR A 21 18.02 4.12 -9.62
CA THR A 21 16.95 4.95 -9.00
C THR A 21 16.49 6.09 -9.90
N GLY A 22 17.41 6.76 -10.59
CA GLY A 22 17.06 7.85 -11.51
C GLY A 22 16.29 7.34 -12.72
N GLU A 23 16.64 6.16 -13.22
CA GLU A 23 15.96 5.52 -14.34
C GLU A 23 14.54 5.05 -13.98
N ALA A 24 14.36 4.45 -12.80
CA ALA A 24 13.04 4.03 -12.32
C ALA A 24 12.04 5.21 -12.27
N ARG A 25 12.46 6.38 -11.74
CA ARG A 25 11.60 7.57 -11.71
C ARG A 25 11.25 8.07 -13.11
N LYS A 26 12.19 8.06 -14.04
CA LYS A 26 11.94 8.45 -15.44
C LYS A 26 10.88 7.54 -16.06
N GLN A 27 10.95 6.24 -15.83
CA GLN A 27 9.97 5.26 -16.33
C GLN A 27 8.60 5.47 -15.71
N VAL A 28 8.52 5.76 -14.40
CA VAL A 28 7.25 6.11 -13.74
C VAL A 28 6.62 7.35 -14.38
N TRP A 29 7.44 8.37 -14.69
CA TRP A 29 6.96 9.62 -15.30
C TRP A 29 6.59 9.50 -16.77
N SER A 30 7.28 8.66 -17.53
CA SER A 30 6.97 8.39 -18.95
C SER A 30 5.94 7.28 -19.15
N GLY A 31 5.54 6.60 -18.08
CA GLY A 31 4.56 5.51 -18.11
C GLY A 31 3.22 5.97 -18.68
N ALA A 32 2.69 5.19 -19.62
CA ALA A 32 1.41 5.47 -20.27
C ALA A 32 0.54 4.22 -20.37
N VAL A 33 -0.78 4.42 -20.39
CA VAL A 33 -1.79 3.39 -20.63
C VAL A 33 -2.36 3.60 -22.03
N PRO A 34 -2.30 2.59 -22.93
CA PRO A 34 -2.93 2.70 -24.23
C PRO A 34 -4.44 2.63 -24.07
N LEU A 35 -5.14 3.73 -24.40
CA LEU A 35 -6.58 3.84 -24.32
C LEU A 35 -7.23 3.71 -25.69
N GLN A 36 -8.37 3.04 -25.72
CA GLN A 36 -9.31 3.06 -26.83
C GLN A 36 -10.65 3.58 -26.33
N LEU A 37 -10.97 4.81 -26.70
CA LEU A 37 -12.16 5.52 -26.24
C LEU A 37 -13.29 5.43 -27.26
N HIS A 38 -14.42 4.88 -26.83
CA HIS A 38 -15.64 4.80 -27.61
C HIS A 38 -16.63 5.85 -27.13
N LEU A 39 -17.30 6.53 -28.05
CA LEU A 39 -18.41 7.40 -27.70
C LEU A 39 -19.64 6.53 -27.40
N HIS A 40 -20.31 6.76 -26.28
CA HIS A 40 -21.52 6.00 -25.95
C HIS A 40 -22.60 6.15 -27.04
N PRO A 41 -23.32 5.08 -27.45
CA PRO A 41 -24.27 5.15 -28.56
C PRO A 41 -25.37 6.21 -28.40
N SER A 42 -25.80 6.49 -27.16
CA SER A 42 -26.82 7.52 -26.89
C SER A 42 -26.34 8.96 -27.12
N GLU A 43 -25.03 9.17 -27.28
CA GLU A 43 -24.42 10.48 -27.53
C GLU A 43 -24.28 10.78 -29.02
N ILE A 44 -24.48 9.77 -29.87
CA ILE A 44 -24.26 9.87 -31.32
C ILE A 44 -25.45 10.57 -31.96
N THR A 45 -25.23 11.78 -32.46
CA THR A 45 -26.26 12.53 -33.22
C THR A 45 -26.18 12.35 -34.74
N ALA A 46 -25.09 11.75 -35.23
CA ALA A 46 -24.78 11.59 -36.65
C ALA A 46 -24.29 10.15 -36.95
N SER A 47 -23.51 9.96 -38.01
CA SER A 47 -22.83 8.67 -38.26
C SER A 47 -21.89 8.33 -37.10
N PRO A 48 -21.76 7.04 -36.70
CA PRO A 48 -20.80 6.63 -35.67
C PRO A 48 -19.37 7.04 -36.06
N ALA A 49 -18.68 7.70 -35.13
CA ALA A 49 -17.26 8.04 -35.27
C ALA A 49 -16.37 6.84 -34.92
N PRO A 50 -15.18 6.71 -35.53
CA PRO A 50 -14.19 5.74 -35.10
C PRO A 50 -13.73 6.02 -33.67
N PRO A 51 -13.32 4.99 -32.91
CA PRO A 51 -12.81 5.18 -31.56
C PRO A 51 -11.57 6.08 -31.55
N PHE A 52 -11.38 6.82 -30.47
CA PHE A 52 -10.21 7.67 -30.26
C PHE A 52 -9.12 6.89 -29.54
N LEU A 53 -7.93 6.79 -30.14
CA LEU A 53 -6.78 6.07 -29.59
C LEU A 53 -5.76 7.07 -29.04
N ILE A 54 -5.36 6.91 -27.79
CA ILE A 54 -4.38 7.79 -27.14
C ILE A 54 -3.54 7.04 -26.10
N LEU A 55 -2.28 7.44 -25.93
CA LEU A 55 -1.45 7.00 -24.81
C LEU A 55 -1.67 7.97 -23.64
N ALA A 56 -2.50 7.59 -22.67
CA ALA A 56 -2.77 8.42 -21.51
C ALA A 56 -1.68 8.26 -20.45
N PRO A 57 -1.11 9.35 -19.90
CA PRO A 57 -0.09 9.24 -18.85
C PRO A 57 -0.63 8.52 -17.61
N ARG A 58 0.13 7.58 -17.05
CA ARG A 58 -0.25 6.84 -15.83
C ARG A 58 -0.46 7.77 -14.64
N ASN A 59 0.39 8.77 -14.49
CA ASN A 59 0.29 9.80 -13.45
C ASN A 59 -0.67 10.96 -13.82
N GLY A 60 -1.33 10.87 -14.98
CA GLY A 60 -2.34 11.83 -15.40
C GLY A 60 -3.72 11.51 -14.85
N TYR A 61 -4.70 12.34 -15.19
CA TYR A 61 -6.11 12.15 -14.84
C TYR A 61 -6.95 12.17 -16.12
N LEU A 62 -7.97 11.31 -16.20
CA LEU A 62 -8.77 11.14 -17.41
C LEU A 62 -9.41 12.44 -17.96
N PRO A 63 -9.96 13.37 -17.14
CA PRO A 63 -10.52 14.60 -17.66
C PRO A 63 -9.51 15.50 -18.38
N LEU A 64 -8.20 15.34 -18.16
CA LEU A 64 -7.19 16.14 -18.87
C LEU A 64 -7.13 15.81 -20.37
N LEU A 65 -7.70 14.68 -20.79
CA LEU A 65 -7.82 14.27 -22.18
C LEU A 65 -9.02 14.91 -22.88
N GLU A 66 -9.90 15.61 -22.15
CA GLU A 66 -11.17 16.14 -22.64
C GLU A 66 -11.03 16.99 -23.90
N THR A 67 -10.03 17.88 -23.94
CA THR A 67 -9.81 18.77 -25.09
C THR A 67 -9.58 17.99 -26.39
N ASP A 68 -8.73 16.97 -26.34
CA ASP A 68 -8.39 16.15 -27.52
C ASP A 68 -9.57 15.26 -27.92
N ILE A 69 -10.28 14.71 -26.94
CA ILE A 69 -11.47 13.87 -27.14
C ILE A 69 -12.60 14.68 -27.79
N ARG A 70 -12.91 15.86 -27.25
CA ARG A 70 -13.94 16.75 -27.80
C ARG A 70 -13.59 17.18 -29.22
N HIS A 71 -12.32 17.50 -29.48
CA HIS A 71 -11.88 17.84 -30.83
C HIS A 71 -12.10 16.69 -31.82
N HIS A 72 -11.78 15.45 -31.44
CA HIS A 72 -11.99 14.26 -32.28
C HIS A 72 -13.47 13.99 -32.55
N PHE A 73 -14.32 14.09 -31.52
CA PHE A 73 -15.76 13.79 -31.63
C PHE A 73 -16.65 15.00 -31.97
N ALA A 74 -16.07 16.18 -32.24
CA ALA A 74 -16.79 17.45 -32.45
C ALA A 74 -17.91 17.40 -33.50
N ARG A 75 -17.80 16.52 -34.50
CA ARG A 75 -18.80 16.35 -35.57
C ARG A 75 -19.99 15.47 -35.19
N VAL A 76 -19.86 14.70 -34.10
CA VAL A 76 -20.83 13.67 -33.69
C VAL A 76 -21.51 14.03 -32.38
N ILE A 77 -20.84 14.78 -31.52
CA ILE A 77 -21.41 15.27 -30.27
C ILE A 77 -22.34 16.47 -30.50
N PRO A 78 -23.46 16.57 -29.78
CA PRO A 78 -24.32 17.74 -29.79
C PRO A 78 -23.62 18.97 -29.18
N SER A 79 -23.97 20.17 -29.67
CA SER A 79 -23.34 21.43 -29.24
C SER A 79 -23.59 21.82 -27.77
N ASN A 80 -24.53 21.17 -27.09
CA ASN A 80 -24.92 21.43 -25.70
C ASN A 80 -24.46 20.31 -24.74
N SER A 81 -23.25 19.79 -24.91
CA SER A 81 -22.68 18.76 -24.05
C SER A 81 -22.38 19.27 -22.64
N ASP A 82 -22.70 18.46 -21.62
CA ASP A 82 -22.32 18.68 -20.23
C ASP A 82 -20.82 18.33 -20.01
N SER A 83 -20.42 18.26 -18.73
CA SER A 83 -19.11 17.76 -18.30
C SER A 83 -18.88 16.31 -18.77
N ILE A 84 -17.66 16.04 -19.25
CA ILE A 84 -17.25 14.70 -19.69
C ILE A 84 -17.17 13.74 -18.49
N TRP A 85 -17.55 12.49 -18.70
CA TRP A 85 -17.26 11.40 -17.76
C TRP A 85 -16.95 10.09 -18.49
N PHE A 86 -16.29 9.18 -17.78
CA PHE A 86 -15.75 7.94 -18.33
C PHE A 86 -16.38 6.74 -17.64
N ASP A 87 -16.64 5.72 -18.43
CA ASP A 87 -17.20 4.43 -18.02
C ASP A 87 -16.25 3.30 -18.40
N TYR A 88 -16.11 2.32 -17.51
CA TYR A 88 -15.47 1.05 -17.80
C TYR A 88 -16.42 -0.09 -17.42
N GLN A 89 -16.93 -0.81 -18.42
CA GLN A 89 -17.81 -1.97 -18.22
C GLN A 89 -19.05 -1.66 -17.35
N GLY A 90 -19.60 -0.45 -17.44
CA GLY A 90 -20.75 -0.02 -16.64
C GLY A 90 -20.40 0.66 -15.31
N LEU A 91 -19.12 0.77 -14.95
CA LEU A 91 -18.64 1.48 -13.77
C LEU A 91 -18.22 2.93 -14.13
N PRO A 92 -18.91 3.97 -13.60
CA PRO A 92 -18.44 5.35 -13.70
C PRO A 92 -17.10 5.56 -12.99
N LEU A 93 -16.10 6.04 -13.72
CA LEU A 93 -14.74 6.18 -13.20
C LEU A 93 -14.55 7.46 -12.37
N LYS A 94 -13.99 7.30 -11.17
CA LYS A 94 -13.64 8.40 -10.27
C LYS A 94 -12.49 9.23 -10.84
N TRP A 95 -12.80 10.42 -11.35
CA TRP A 95 -11.86 11.30 -12.05
C TRP A 95 -10.67 11.79 -11.19
N HIS A 96 -10.82 11.80 -9.87
CA HIS A 96 -9.79 12.26 -8.93
C HIS A 96 -8.73 11.19 -8.62
N ILE A 97 -8.86 9.99 -9.20
CA ILE A 97 -7.87 8.90 -9.12
C ILE A 97 -7.00 8.94 -10.39
N PRO A 98 -5.66 8.80 -10.30
CA PRO A 98 -4.80 8.79 -11.48
C PRO A 98 -5.15 7.65 -12.45
N THR A 99 -4.96 7.90 -13.75
CA THR A 99 -5.28 6.97 -14.84
C THR A 99 -4.63 5.59 -14.65
N GLY A 100 -3.35 5.56 -14.26
CA GLY A 100 -2.62 4.32 -14.04
C GLY A 100 -3.14 3.53 -12.84
N VAL A 101 -3.58 4.23 -11.78
CA VAL A 101 -4.15 3.62 -10.58
C VAL A 101 -5.52 3.01 -10.90
N LEU A 102 -6.36 3.70 -11.66
CA LEU A 102 -7.63 3.16 -12.16
C LEU A 102 -7.40 1.90 -13.02
N TYR A 103 -6.42 1.96 -13.93
CA TYR A 103 -6.09 0.83 -14.79
C TYR A 103 -5.61 -0.38 -13.97
N ASP A 104 -4.65 -0.18 -13.07
CA ASP A 104 -4.07 -1.26 -12.25
C ASP A 104 -5.10 -1.92 -11.32
N LEU A 105 -6.10 -1.15 -10.87
CA LEU A 105 -7.18 -1.60 -10.00
C LEU A 105 -8.29 -2.36 -10.74
N LEU A 106 -8.76 -1.80 -11.86
CA LEU A 106 -9.96 -2.28 -12.55
C LEU A 106 -9.65 -3.36 -13.59
N VAL A 107 -8.44 -3.37 -14.13
CA VAL A 107 -8.01 -4.34 -15.14
C VAL A 107 -7.20 -5.42 -14.44
N ALA A 108 -7.85 -6.55 -14.16
CA ALA A 108 -7.25 -7.64 -13.39
C ALA A 108 -6.06 -8.25 -14.15
N GLU A 109 -6.22 -8.52 -15.45
CA GLU A 109 -5.12 -8.85 -16.34
C GLU A 109 -4.95 -7.73 -17.37
N PHE A 110 -3.73 -7.23 -17.57
CA PHE A 110 -3.42 -6.02 -18.35
C PHE A 110 -3.73 -6.13 -19.86
N GLU A 111 -5.02 -6.22 -20.19
CA GLU A 111 -5.55 -6.13 -21.53
C GLU A 111 -5.22 -4.76 -22.13
N ARG A 112 -4.73 -4.77 -23.36
CA ARG A 112 -4.34 -3.57 -24.10
C ARG A 112 -4.91 -3.64 -25.51
N PRO A 113 -5.55 -2.56 -26.01
CA PRO A 113 -5.77 -1.28 -25.32
C PRO A 113 -6.85 -1.35 -24.24
N TRP A 114 -6.80 -0.46 -23.25
CA TRP A 114 -7.85 -0.29 -22.25
C TRP A 114 -9.06 0.39 -22.89
N ASN A 115 -10.15 -0.37 -23.03
CA ASN A 115 -11.36 0.08 -23.69
C ASN A 115 -12.25 0.84 -22.70
N LEU A 116 -12.45 2.13 -22.93
CA LEU A 116 -13.34 2.98 -22.13
C LEU A 116 -14.46 3.53 -22.98
N THR A 117 -15.59 3.81 -22.33
CA THR A 117 -16.71 4.52 -22.94
C THR A 117 -16.74 5.95 -22.41
N VAL A 118 -16.95 6.91 -23.31
CA VAL A 118 -17.00 8.34 -23.02
C VAL A 118 -18.44 8.83 -23.14
N HIS A 119 -18.84 9.63 -22.17
CA HIS A 119 -20.15 10.23 -22.07
C HIS A 119 -20.05 11.76 -21.92
N PHE A 120 -21.04 12.46 -22.46
CA PHE A 120 -21.14 13.93 -22.44
C PHE A 120 -22.48 14.42 -21.86
N ARG A 121 -23.36 13.50 -21.49
CA ARG A 121 -24.66 13.74 -20.87
C ARG A 121 -24.87 12.76 -19.72
N ALA A 122 -25.98 12.93 -19.00
CA ALA A 122 -26.40 12.03 -17.92
C ALA A 122 -25.29 11.79 -16.90
N TYR A 123 -24.66 12.87 -16.42
CA TYR A 123 -23.58 12.80 -15.46
C TYR A 123 -24.05 12.09 -14.17
N PRO A 124 -23.35 11.03 -13.70
CA PRO A 124 -23.79 10.24 -12.55
C PRO A 124 -23.43 10.95 -11.23
N THR A 125 -24.20 11.97 -10.87
CA THR A 125 -23.98 12.81 -9.67
C THR A 125 -24.11 12.06 -8.35
N GLU A 126 -24.78 10.91 -8.35
CA GLU A 126 -24.92 10.03 -7.18
C GLU A 126 -23.60 9.31 -6.85
N VAL A 127 -22.75 9.07 -7.85
CA VAL A 127 -21.51 8.28 -7.74
C VAL A 127 -20.26 9.17 -7.87
N LEU A 128 -20.31 10.19 -8.74
CA LEU A 128 -19.19 11.05 -9.07
C LEU A 128 -19.41 12.49 -8.57
N THR A 129 -18.36 13.07 -8.01
CA THR A 129 -18.29 14.51 -7.75
C THR A 129 -18.13 15.24 -9.07
N LEU A 130 -18.74 16.42 -9.22
CA LEU A 130 -18.60 17.20 -10.46
C LEU A 130 -17.14 17.61 -10.69
N CYS A 131 -16.65 17.40 -11.91
CA CYS A 131 -15.33 17.87 -12.34
C CYS A 131 -15.46 19.24 -13.01
N GLU A 132 -15.33 20.30 -12.21
CA GLU A 132 -15.33 21.69 -12.68
C GLU A 132 -13.96 22.10 -13.27
N ASP A 133 -13.91 23.31 -13.83
CA ASP A 133 -12.67 23.91 -14.30
C ASP A 133 -11.62 23.97 -13.18
N GLU A 134 -10.39 23.59 -13.49
CA GLU A 134 -9.28 23.44 -12.53
C GLU A 134 -9.50 22.41 -11.40
N ALA A 135 -10.62 21.68 -11.31
CA ALA A 135 -10.87 20.72 -10.23
C ALA A 135 -9.76 19.67 -10.12
N VAL A 136 -9.24 19.19 -11.26
CA VAL A 136 -8.12 18.24 -11.33
C VAL A 136 -6.83 18.83 -10.72
N LYS A 137 -6.51 20.10 -11.04
CA LYS A 137 -5.35 20.81 -10.49
C LYS A 137 -5.47 20.94 -8.97
N TRP A 138 -6.65 21.31 -8.47
CA TRP A 138 -6.88 21.44 -7.03
C TRP A 138 -6.88 20.11 -6.30
N ASN A 139 -7.40 19.03 -6.91
CA ASN A 139 -7.25 17.67 -6.40
C ASN A 139 -5.77 17.30 -6.22
N PHE A 140 -4.95 17.56 -7.23
CA PHE A 140 -3.50 17.34 -7.17
C PHE A 140 -2.82 18.17 -6.07
N VAL A 141 -3.10 19.48 -5.99
CA VAL A 141 -2.53 20.36 -4.95
C VAL A 141 -2.95 19.93 -3.54
N ASN A 142 -4.19 19.47 -3.36
CA ASN A 142 -4.67 18.98 -2.08
C ASN A 142 -3.97 17.67 -1.67
N ALA A 143 -3.78 16.74 -2.62
CA ALA A 143 -3.00 15.52 -2.38
C ALA A 143 -1.55 15.86 -2.00
N LEU A 144 -0.91 16.83 -2.68
CA LEU A 144 0.42 17.31 -2.32
C LEU A 144 0.48 17.86 -0.88
N LYS A 145 -0.51 18.67 -0.48
CA LYS A 145 -0.60 19.20 0.89
C LYS A 145 -0.73 18.08 1.91
N GLU A 146 -1.61 17.11 1.66
CA GLU A 146 -1.81 15.95 2.51
C GLU A 146 -0.51 15.16 2.68
N ALA A 147 0.16 14.82 1.56
CA ALA A 147 1.42 14.10 1.57
C ALA A 147 2.53 14.86 2.32
N SER A 148 2.64 16.17 2.14
CA SER A 148 3.62 17.00 2.85
C SER A 148 3.36 17.05 4.35
N TYR A 149 2.09 17.14 4.75
CA TYR A 149 1.73 17.06 6.17
C TYR A 149 2.11 15.70 6.76
N VAL A 150 1.86 14.60 6.05
CA VAL A 150 2.26 13.27 6.49
C VAL A 150 3.78 13.16 6.62
N MET A 151 4.53 13.56 5.59
CA MET A 151 5.98 13.41 5.56
C MET A 151 6.68 14.29 6.59
N TYR A 152 6.31 15.57 6.67
CA TYR A 152 7.06 16.60 7.41
C TYR A 152 6.30 17.20 8.60
N GLY A 153 5.05 16.81 8.84
CA GLY A 153 4.20 17.34 9.91
C GLY A 153 3.68 18.77 9.67
N ASN A 154 3.88 19.34 8.48
CA ASN A 154 3.40 20.68 8.14
C ASN A 154 3.16 20.83 6.62
N THR A 155 2.37 21.84 6.24
CA THR A 155 2.04 22.16 4.84
C THR A 155 2.62 23.48 4.37
N LYS A 156 3.49 24.11 5.18
CA LYS A 156 3.92 25.51 4.98
C LYS A 156 4.61 25.71 3.63
N SER A 157 5.43 24.76 3.20
CA SER A 157 6.19 24.90 1.96
C SER A 157 5.28 24.90 0.72
N ILE A 158 4.22 24.09 0.72
CA ILE A 158 3.26 24.05 -0.39
C ILE A 158 2.30 25.24 -0.30
N MET A 159 1.85 25.60 0.90
CA MET A 159 0.96 26.77 1.07
C MET A 159 1.64 28.09 0.71
N ASN A 160 2.95 28.20 0.92
CA ASN A 160 3.73 29.39 0.59
C ASN A 160 4.34 29.36 -0.82
N MET A 161 3.97 28.38 -1.65
CA MET A 161 4.42 28.31 -3.03
C MET A 161 3.86 29.48 -3.85
N SER A 162 4.72 30.12 -4.66
CA SER A 162 4.28 31.19 -5.56
C SER A 162 3.28 30.68 -6.60
N GLN A 163 2.40 31.54 -7.10
CA GLN A 163 1.44 31.17 -8.15
C GLN A 163 2.15 30.68 -9.42
N LEU A 164 3.30 31.28 -9.76
CA LEU A 164 4.13 30.85 -10.89
C LEU A 164 4.67 29.43 -10.69
N ASP A 165 5.20 29.13 -9.50
CA ASP A 165 5.70 27.79 -9.19
C ASP A 165 4.55 26.76 -9.18
N GLN A 166 3.33 27.12 -8.71
CA GLN A 166 2.16 26.22 -8.73
C GLN A 166 1.72 25.88 -10.16
N VAL A 167 1.65 26.89 -11.04
CA VAL A 167 1.27 26.70 -12.45
C VAL A 167 2.32 25.88 -13.19
N GLU A 168 3.60 26.18 -12.99
CA GLU A 168 4.68 25.45 -13.65
C GLU A 168 4.79 24.01 -13.13
N LEU A 169 4.65 23.78 -11.83
CA LEU A 169 4.62 22.43 -11.24
C LEU A 169 3.50 21.61 -11.86
N TRP A 170 2.30 22.20 -11.99
CA TRP A 170 1.15 21.55 -12.61
C TRP A 170 1.37 21.27 -14.10
N ARG A 171 1.97 22.21 -14.84
CA ARG A 171 2.36 22.02 -16.24
C ARG A 171 3.29 20.84 -16.40
N CYS A 172 4.30 20.72 -15.53
CA CYS A 172 5.24 19.60 -15.56
C CYS A 172 4.52 18.26 -15.35
N VAL A 173 3.53 18.18 -14.47
CA VAL A 173 2.73 16.95 -14.26
C VAL A 173 1.93 16.60 -15.51
N ILE A 174 1.20 17.56 -16.10
CA ILE A 174 0.42 17.32 -17.33
C ILE A 174 1.32 16.85 -18.49
N LYS A 175 2.52 17.43 -18.61
CA LYS A 175 3.46 17.13 -19.70
C LYS A 175 4.37 15.94 -19.42
N GLY A 176 4.37 15.37 -18.21
CA GLY A 176 5.31 14.32 -17.82
C GLY A 176 6.77 14.78 -17.73
N GLU A 177 7.01 16.06 -17.45
CA GLU A 177 8.36 16.64 -17.37
C GLU A 177 8.98 16.49 -15.97
N LEU A 178 9.62 15.34 -15.71
CA LEU A 178 10.25 15.03 -14.41
C LEU A 178 11.28 16.08 -13.97
N GLU A 179 12.18 16.50 -14.86
CA GLU A 179 13.27 17.42 -14.50
C GLU A 179 12.74 18.80 -14.09
N GLY A 180 11.69 19.28 -14.74
CA GLY A 180 11.02 20.54 -14.39
C GLY A 180 10.35 20.46 -13.03
N TYR A 181 9.63 19.36 -12.80
CA TYR A 181 9.00 19.09 -11.52
C TYR A 181 10.02 19.04 -10.39
N ASP A 182 11.12 18.29 -10.55
CA ASP A 182 12.14 18.12 -9.51
C ASP A 182 12.81 19.42 -9.11
N ARG A 183 13.05 20.34 -10.07
CA ARG A 183 13.61 21.67 -9.78
C ARG A 183 12.71 22.48 -8.85
N ILE A 184 11.40 22.40 -9.04
CA ILE A 184 10.43 23.13 -8.21
C ILE A 184 10.23 22.40 -6.89
N ALA A 185 10.02 21.08 -6.93
CA ALA A 185 9.82 20.24 -5.74
C ALA A 185 11.00 20.32 -4.76
N ALA A 186 12.24 20.42 -5.25
CA ALA A 186 13.42 20.59 -4.40
C ALA A 186 13.39 21.90 -3.60
N ARG A 187 12.86 22.99 -4.18
CA ARG A 187 12.71 24.30 -3.52
C ARG A 187 11.58 24.32 -2.48
N LEU A 188 10.66 23.36 -2.56
CA LEU A 188 9.47 23.25 -1.71
C LEU A 188 9.66 22.30 -0.51
N ARG A 189 10.88 21.82 -0.24
CA ARG A 189 11.13 20.91 0.89
C ARG A 189 11.35 21.70 2.19
N PRO A 190 10.63 21.39 3.28
CA PRO A 190 10.84 22.03 4.58
C PRO A 190 12.27 21.80 5.09
N GLY A 191 12.97 22.86 5.50
CA GLY A 191 14.27 22.78 6.20
C GLY A 191 15.52 22.76 5.31
N PHE A 192 15.39 22.69 3.99
CA PHE A 192 16.54 22.76 3.07
C PHE A 192 16.53 24.07 2.29
N GLY A 193 17.17 25.10 2.85
CA GLY A 193 17.44 26.40 2.19
C GLY A 193 18.54 26.35 1.12
N GLY A 194 18.85 25.18 0.56
CA GLY A 194 19.88 25.00 -0.46
C GLY A 194 19.63 23.69 -1.21
N GLY A 195 19.68 23.74 -2.54
CA GLY A 195 19.36 22.64 -3.46
C GLY A 195 20.30 21.44 -3.37
N GLY A 196 20.22 20.69 -2.28
CA GLY A 196 20.90 19.42 -2.07
C GLY A 196 20.05 18.25 -2.53
N ASN A 197 20.63 17.39 -3.37
CA ASN A 197 20.04 16.12 -3.75
C ASN A 197 20.26 15.12 -2.60
N TRP A 198 19.26 14.98 -1.72
CA TRP A 198 19.26 14.08 -0.55
C TRP A 198 19.68 12.63 -0.86
N VAL A 199 19.58 12.22 -2.14
CA VAL A 199 20.12 10.98 -2.68
C VAL A 199 21.61 10.80 -2.38
N ARG A 200 22.42 11.86 -2.47
CA ARG A 200 23.86 11.81 -2.16
C ARG A 200 24.10 11.80 -0.66
N ASP A 201 23.34 12.58 0.12
CA ASP A 201 23.59 12.74 1.56
C ASP A 201 23.25 11.45 2.33
N PHE A 202 22.28 10.66 1.87
CA PHE A 202 21.94 9.38 2.50
C PHE A 202 22.89 8.24 2.10
N LEU A 203 23.29 8.12 0.83
CA LEU A 203 24.18 7.04 0.36
C LEU A 203 25.64 7.23 0.80
N LEU A 204 26.05 8.44 1.17
CA LEU A 204 27.43 8.76 1.59
C LEU A 204 27.59 8.95 3.10
N SER A 205 26.50 8.92 3.87
CA SER A 205 26.59 8.93 5.34
C SER A 205 26.76 7.50 5.84
N SER A 206 28.01 7.09 6.09
CA SER A 206 28.29 5.89 6.88
C SER A 206 27.64 6.01 8.26
N PRO A 207 27.20 4.90 8.89
CA PRO A 207 26.79 4.91 10.29
C PRO A 207 28.06 5.07 11.13
N SER A 208 28.50 6.31 11.34
CA SER A 208 29.52 6.59 12.35
C SER A 208 28.84 6.60 13.72
N ASP A 209 29.25 5.62 14.50
CA ASP A 209 29.16 5.52 15.95
C ASP A 209 29.60 6.84 16.60
N ASP A 210 28.72 7.49 17.36
CA ASP A 210 29.12 8.50 18.33
C ASP A 210 28.18 8.45 19.54
N GLY A 211 28.77 8.03 20.65
CA GLY A 211 28.13 7.87 21.94
C GLY A 211 27.95 9.18 22.72
N VAL A 212 27.07 9.07 23.71
CA VAL A 212 27.00 9.84 24.96
C VAL A 212 26.81 11.36 24.81
N SER A 213 25.56 11.79 24.87
CA SER A 213 25.18 12.96 25.67
C SER A 213 23.75 12.79 26.20
N SER A 214 23.62 12.88 27.52
CA SER A 214 22.37 12.72 28.26
C SER A 214 21.56 14.01 28.30
N GLY A 215 20.32 13.97 27.77
CA GLY A 215 19.18 14.84 28.09
C GLY A 215 18.91 16.04 27.14
N PRO A 216 17.68 16.60 27.07
CA PRO A 216 16.38 16.13 27.58
C PRO A 216 15.49 15.54 26.45
N LEU A 217 14.44 14.81 26.82
CA LEU A 217 13.44 14.21 25.91
C LEU A 217 13.00 15.16 24.78
N LEU A 218 13.51 14.93 23.56
CA LEU A 218 13.16 15.69 22.37
C LEU A 218 11.79 15.26 21.84
N ARG A 219 10.82 16.16 22.04
CA ARG A 219 9.46 16.11 21.54
C ARG A 219 9.43 16.19 20.01
N ALA A 220 8.42 15.55 19.41
CA ALA A 220 8.23 15.38 17.97
C ALA A 220 8.41 16.65 17.12
N GLY A 221 9.29 16.52 16.12
CA GLY A 221 9.62 17.53 15.11
C GLY A 221 11.09 17.34 14.77
N SER A 222 11.42 16.43 13.84
CA SER A 222 12.82 16.12 13.57
C SER A 222 13.47 17.30 12.84
N ASP A 223 14.52 17.84 13.45
CA ASP A 223 15.38 18.91 12.94
C ASP A 223 16.29 18.42 11.78
N SER A 224 15.97 17.25 11.21
CA SER A 224 16.80 16.57 10.21
C SER A 224 16.30 16.75 8.77
N GLY A 225 15.19 17.48 8.55
CA GLY A 225 14.59 17.65 7.22
C GLY A 225 14.16 16.34 6.53
N ARG A 226 14.21 15.21 7.24
CA ARG A 226 13.90 13.87 6.71
C ARG A 226 12.40 13.58 6.84
N PRO A 227 11.78 12.95 5.82
CA PRO A 227 10.40 12.52 5.93
C PRO A 227 10.31 11.48 7.05
N SER A 228 9.37 11.69 7.95
CA SER A 228 9.21 10.82 9.12
C SER A 228 8.18 9.70 8.89
N ARG A 229 7.34 9.86 7.87
CA ARG A 229 6.29 8.94 7.44
C ARG A 229 6.20 8.92 5.93
N VAL A 230 5.75 7.78 5.39
CA VAL A 230 5.41 7.62 3.97
C VAL A 230 3.89 7.65 3.82
N PRO A 231 3.35 8.56 2.99
CA PRO A 231 1.92 8.57 2.68
C PRO A 231 1.58 7.44 1.68
N VAL A 232 0.72 6.51 2.11
CA VAL A 232 0.30 5.36 1.30
C VAL A 232 -1.22 5.32 1.21
N ARG A 233 -1.74 5.11 -0.01
CA ARG A 233 -3.14 4.80 -0.31
C ARG A 233 -3.21 3.33 -0.73
N VAL A 234 -4.05 2.55 -0.08
CA VAL A 234 -4.30 1.15 -0.41
C VAL A 234 -5.70 1.03 -1.00
N TYR A 235 -5.77 0.34 -2.13
CA TYR A 235 -7.00 -0.09 -2.79
C TYR A 235 -7.01 -1.61 -2.78
N VAL A 236 -7.99 -2.22 -2.13
CA VAL A 236 -8.13 -3.68 -2.10
C VAL A 236 -9.32 -4.06 -2.98
N ARG A 237 -9.06 -4.89 -3.99
CA ARG A 237 -10.06 -5.55 -4.82
C ARG A 237 -10.07 -7.03 -4.50
N THR A 238 -11.25 -7.58 -4.29
CA THR A 238 -11.42 -9.01 -4.06
C THR A 238 -11.95 -9.68 -5.32
N VAL A 239 -11.37 -10.81 -5.71
CA VAL A 239 -11.77 -11.60 -6.88
C VAL A 239 -12.21 -13.01 -6.48
N ASP A 240 -13.13 -13.60 -7.23
CA ASP A 240 -13.63 -14.96 -6.99
C ASP A 240 -12.83 -16.04 -7.75
N CYS A 241 -11.87 -15.65 -8.59
CA CYS A 241 -11.01 -16.54 -9.38
C CYS A 241 -9.66 -16.83 -8.68
N ASP A 242 -8.83 -17.65 -9.32
CA ASP A 242 -7.45 -17.86 -8.90
C ASP A 242 -6.63 -16.58 -9.10
N LEU A 243 -5.60 -16.37 -8.27
CA LEU A 243 -4.71 -15.21 -8.41
C LEU A 243 -3.67 -15.43 -9.51
N ASP A 244 -3.32 -16.69 -9.81
CA ASP A 244 -2.36 -17.04 -10.87
C ASP A 244 -2.97 -16.88 -12.28
N ASP A 245 -4.30 -16.88 -12.40
CA ASP A 245 -5.03 -16.68 -13.66
C ASP A 245 -6.22 -15.74 -13.44
N LEU A 246 -6.01 -14.46 -13.77
CA LEU A 246 -6.99 -13.39 -13.60
C LEU A 246 -7.87 -13.16 -14.84
N LEU A 247 -7.78 -14.00 -15.87
CA LEU A 247 -8.59 -13.87 -17.10
C LEU A 247 -10.10 -13.91 -16.80
N ASP A 248 -10.50 -14.77 -15.86
CA ASP A 248 -11.90 -14.97 -15.46
C ASP A 248 -12.34 -14.03 -14.32
N ALA A 249 -11.50 -13.06 -13.93
CA ALA A 249 -11.83 -12.14 -12.86
C ALA A 249 -13.04 -11.27 -13.24
N ALA A 250 -14.13 -11.40 -12.47
CA ALA A 250 -15.32 -10.59 -12.67
C ALA A 250 -15.01 -9.08 -12.63
N PRO A 251 -15.61 -8.28 -13.52
CA PRO A 251 -15.42 -6.84 -13.53
C PRO A 251 -15.99 -6.21 -12.26
N VAL A 252 -15.41 -5.08 -11.85
CA VAL A 252 -15.93 -4.30 -10.71
C VAL A 252 -17.19 -3.56 -11.16
N LEU A 253 -18.34 -3.85 -10.53
CA LEU A 253 -19.61 -3.24 -10.90
C LEU A 253 -19.98 -2.03 -10.03
N SER A 254 -19.53 -2.02 -8.77
CA SER A 254 -19.67 -0.87 -7.86
C SER A 254 -18.36 -0.52 -7.17
N TRP A 255 -18.17 0.77 -6.87
CA TRP A 255 -17.07 1.23 -6.02
C TRP A 255 -17.14 0.70 -4.58
N ASP A 256 -18.28 0.14 -4.15
CA ASP A 256 -18.43 -0.52 -2.85
C ASP A 256 -17.69 -1.86 -2.76
N GLU A 257 -17.35 -2.47 -3.91
CA GLU A 257 -16.56 -3.70 -3.98
C GLU A 257 -15.06 -3.46 -3.77
N VAL A 258 -14.62 -2.20 -3.80
CA VAL A 258 -13.22 -1.81 -3.60
C VAL A 258 -13.07 -1.16 -2.24
N VAL A 259 -12.27 -1.76 -1.37
CA VAL A 259 -11.92 -1.15 -0.09
C VAL A 259 -10.79 -0.15 -0.31
N TYR A 260 -11.04 1.12 0.03
CA TYR A 260 -10.06 2.19 -0.05
C TYR A 260 -9.67 2.68 1.35
N THR A 261 -8.37 2.81 1.60
CA THR A 261 -7.86 3.39 2.85
C THR A 261 -6.58 4.17 2.62
N THR A 262 -6.44 5.29 3.34
CA THR A 262 -5.20 6.06 3.38
C THR A 262 -4.56 5.85 4.74
N ARG A 263 -3.33 5.34 4.78
CA ARG A 263 -2.62 5.14 6.05
C ARG A 263 -1.14 5.50 5.91
N PRO A 264 -0.62 6.41 6.75
CA PRO A 264 0.80 6.71 6.74
C PRO A 264 1.60 5.60 7.41
N ILE A 265 2.78 5.29 6.86
CA ILE A 265 3.72 4.32 7.44
C ILE A 265 4.88 5.07 8.10
N ASP A 266 5.04 4.91 9.41
CA ASP A 266 6.16 5.49 10.16
C ASP A 266 7.49 4.83 9.75
N LEU A 267 8.48 5.64 9.34
CA LEU A 267 9.84 5.21 9.04
C LEU A 267 10.76 5.25 10.27
N ARG A 268 10.22 5.63 11.44
CA ARG A 268 10.99 5.81 12.67
C ARG A 268 11.25 4.44 13.29
N GLY A 269 12.51 4.01 13.38
CA GLY A 269 12.82 2.73 14.01
C GLY A 269 14.19 2.11 13.72
N GLY A 270 15.04 2.73 12.90
CA GLY A 270 16.39 2.22 12.60
C GLY A 270 16.44 0.96 11.73
N ASN A 271 15.36 0.18 11.67
CA ASN A 271 15.20 -0.96 10.79
C ASN A 271 14.67 -0.54 9.42
N ILE A 272 15.17 -1.19 8.36
CA ILE A 272 14.64 -1.02 7.00
C ILE A 272 13.26 -1.67 6.94
N LEU A 273 12.23 -0.87 6.69
CA LEU A 273 10.88 -1.39 6.43
C LEU A 273 10.77 -1.83 4.98
N THR A 274 10.21 -3.00 4.76
CA THR A 274 9.95 -3.57 3.44
C THR A 274 8.51 -3.28 2.98
N VAL A 275 8.21 -3.56 1.71
CA VAL A 275 6.83 -3.55 1.19
C VAL A 275 5.95 -4.52 1.99
N ARG A 276 6.50 -5.69 2.36
CA ARG A 276 5.85 -6.68 3.20
C ARG A 276 5.42 -6.12 4.55
N ASP A 277 6.32 -5.43 5.25
CA ASP A 277 6.01 -4.82 6.55
C ASP A 277 4.92 -3.75 6.46
N ALA A 278 4.91 -3.00 5.35
CA ALA A 278 3.88 -2.01 5.08
C ALA A 278 2.52 -2.67 4.87
N LEU A 279 2.47 -3.72 4.04
CA LEU A 279 1.26 -4.51 3.80
C LEU A 279 0.75 -5.16 5.09
N LEU A 280 1.62 -5.78 5.89
CA LEU A 280 1.22 -6.41 7.16
C LEU A 280 0.57 -5.41 8.11
N LYS A 281 1.04 -4.15 8.12
CA LYS A 281 0.43 -3.09 8.92
C LYS A 281 -0.90 -2.61 8.36
N MET A 282 -1.09 -2.59 7.05
CA MET A 282 -2.25 -2.01 6.37
C MET A 282 -3.39 -3.02 6.16
N VAL A 283 -3.06 -4.24 5.76
CA VAL A 283 -3.98 -5.33 5.42
C VAL A 283 -3.56 -6.64 6.13
N PRO A 284 -3.51 -6.67 7.48
CA PRO A 284 -3.05 -7.83 8.24
C PRO A 284 -3.91 -9.09 8.00
N HIS A 285 -5.17 -8.92 7.59
CA HIS A 285 -6.10 -10.02 7.32
C HIS A 285 -5.75 -10.83 6.06
N LEU A 286 -4.79 -10.37 5.24
CA LEU A 286 -4.29 -11.08 4.06
C LEU A 286 -2.98 -11.84 4.35
N PHE A 287 -2.61 -11.99 5.61
CA PHE A 287 -1.41 -12.71 6.02
C PHE A 287 -1.81 -13.95 6.84
N SER A 288 -1.42 -15.13 6.35
CA SER A 288 -1.71 -16.41 6.99
C SER A 288 -0.41 -17.12 7.40
N PRO A 289 -0.39 -17.94 8.47
CA PRO A 289 0.78 -18.73 8.81
C PRO A 289 1.15 -19.68 7.66
N THR A 290 2.45 -19.77 7.32
CA THR A 290 2.95 -20.78 6.39
C THR A 290 2.58 -22.16 6.93
N GLU A 291 1.69 -22.88 6.25
CA GLU A 291 1.43 -24.29 6.55
C GLU A 291 2.72 -25.06 6.30
N ALA A 292 3.43 -25.41 7.38
CA ALA A 292 4.66 -26.19 7.29
C ALA A 292 4.35 -27.49 6.53
N MET A 293 5.03 -27.69 5.39
CA MET A 293 5.04 -28.91 4.58
C MET A 293 4.76 -30.14 5.45
N GLU A 294 3.64 -30.82 5.20
CA GLU A 294 3.38 -32.15 5.71
C GLU A 294 4.56 -33.06 5.30
N LYS A 295 5.46 -33.35 6.24
CA LYS A 295 6.38 -34.48 6.10
C LYS A 295 5.53 -35.75 6.13
N PRO A 296 5.66 -36.66 5.15
CA PRO A 296 4.89 -37.89 5.17
C PRO A 296 5.32 -38.71 6.38
N SER A 297 4.35 -38.97 7.26
CA SER A 297 4.53 -39.72 8.50
C SER A 297 5.02 -41.13 8.18
N THR A 298 6.19 -41.47 8.71
CA THR A 298 6.73 -42.82 8.71
C THR A 298 5.80 -43.77 9.46
N VAL A 299 5.35 -44.77 8.72
CA VAL A 299 4.64 -45.99 9.14
C VAL A 299 5.14 -46.50 10.50
N SER A 300 4.25 -46.52 11.49
CA SER A 300 4.44 -47.25 12.74
C SER A 300 4.19 -48.74 12.47
N LYS A 301 5.20 -49.59 12.70
CA LYS A 301 5.03 -51.04 12.79
C LYS A 301 4.99 -51.47 14.25
N GLU A 302 3.97 -52.26 14.57
CA GLU A 302 3.70 -52.94 15.84
C GLU A 302 4.79 -53.93 16.29
N SER A 303 4.89 -54.14 17.61
CA SER A 303 4.94 -55.43 18.34
C SER A 303 5.30 -55.12 19.82
N SER A 304 4.77 -55.71 20.90
CA SER A 304 4.15 -57.01 21.23
C SER A 304 3.45 -56.87 22.61
N GLN A 305 2.16 -57.22 22.77
CA GLN A 305 1.54 -58.45 23.32
C GLN A 305 1.72 -58.79 24.83
N PHE A 306 0.58 -59.23 25.42
CA PHE A 306 0.28 -60.00 26.67
C PHE A 306 -0.29 -59.20 27.88
N GLU A 307 -1.29 -59.65 28.66
CA GLU A 307 -2.47 -60.53 28.53
C GLU A 307 -3.39 -60.30 29.77
N ARG A 308 -4.68 -59.96 29.58
CA ARG A 308 -5.99 -60.40 30.21
C ARG A 308 -6.19 -60.68 31.76
N PRO A 309 -7.43 -60.84 32.32
CA PRO A 309 -8.01 -59.93 33.36
C PRO A 309 -8.70 -60.54 34.63
N LYS A 310 -9.07 -59.65 35.61
CA LYS A 310 -10.13 -59.66 36.70
C LYS A 310 -10.21 -60.85 37.72
N PRO A 311 -10.73 -60.75 38.98
CA PRO A 311 -12.04 -60.13 39.39
C PRO A 311 -12.17 -59.52 40.84
N GLU A 312 -13.38 -58.98 41.17
CA GLU A 312 -14.19 -58.92 42.45
C GLU A 312 -13.51 -58.75 43.85
N LEU A 313 -14.05 -58.16 44.95
CA LEU A 313 -15.38 -57.90 45.53
C LEU A 313 -15.19 -56.99 46.79
N GLU A 314 -16.23 -56.21 47.22
CA GLU A 314 -16.68 -55.85 48.62
C GLU A 314 -15.65 -55.44 49.73
N THR A 315 -15.84 -54.58 50.75
CA THR A 315 -16.94 -53.87 51.45
C THR A 315 -16.32 -52.97 52.56
N GLU A 316 -17.15 -52.14 53.20
CA GLU A 316 -16.96 -51.42 54.49
C GLU A 316 -16.07 -50.14 54.45
N GLY A 317 -16.39 -49.02 55.09
CA GLY A 317 -17.48 -48.61 55.96
C GLY A 317 -17.07 -47.38 56.79
N THR A 318 -18.01 -46.43 56.93
CA THR A 318 -18.25 -45.55 58.11
C THR A 318 -17.35 -44.32 58.46
N ILE A 319 -17.98 -43.12 58.37
CA ILE A 319 -18.05 -41.93 59.29
C ILE A 319 -16.79 -41.34 59.97
N ASP A 320 -16.62 -40.01 59.91
CA ASP A 320 -17.07 -39.08 60.98
C ASP A 320 -16.89 -37.58 60.61
N GLU A 321 -17.61 -36.73 61.35
CA GLU A 321 -18.01 -35.33 61.23
C GLU A 321 -16.97 -34.22 61.55
N GLY A 322 -17.38 -32.96 61.32
CA GLY A 322 -16.86 -31.72 61.96
C GLY A 322 -16.78 -30.53 61.00
N VAL A 323 -17.83 -29.71 60.75
CA VAL A 323 -18.26 -28.50 61.53
C VAL A 323 -17.05 -27.61 61.89
N VAL A 324 -16.90 -26.32 61.55
CA VAL A 324 -17.70 -25.14 61.94
C VAL A 324 -17.33 -23.90 61.07
N GLN A 325 -18.39 -23.19 60.71
CA GLN A 325 -18.67 -21.78 60.39
C GLN A 325 -17.63 -20.64 60.46
N ALA A 326 -18.02 -19.58 59.72
CA ALA A 326 -18.07 -18.16 60.09
C ALA A 326 -16.95 -17.26 59.54
N SER A 327 -17.15 -16.01 59.12
CA SER A 327 -18.28 -15.17 58.69
C SER A 327 -17.70 -13.76 58.45
N THR A 328 -18.37 -12.92 57.65
CA THR A 328 -18.44 -11.43 57.76
C THR A 328 -17.15 -10.59 57.58
N ASP A 329 -17.11 -9.34 57.10
CA ASP A 329 -18.01 -8.42 56.39
C ASP A 329 -17.15 -7.22 55.91
N ALA A 330 -17.70 -6.46 54.96
CA ALA A 330 -17.59 -5.00 54.77
C ALA A 330 -16.25 -4.21 54.62
N SER A 331 -16.06 -3.68 53.40
CA SER A 331 -16.01 -2.24 53.02
C SER A 331 -15.14 -1.22 53.81
N THR A 332 -14.21 -0.52 53.14
CA THR A 332 -14.28 0.95 52.84
C THR A 332 -12.96 1.54 52.27
N LYS A 333 -13.13 2.69 51.61
CA LYS A 333 -12.20 3.59 50.87
C LYS A 333 -10.90 4.00 51.59
N ALA A 334 -9.84 4.28 50.83
CA ALA A 334 -9.28 5.63 50.56
C ALA A 334 -7.85 5.57 50.01
N VAL A 335 -7.51 6.63 49.27
CA VAL A 335 -6.29 6.91 48.50
C VAL A 335 -5.20 7.46 49.43
N GLU A 336 -3.94 7.07 49.24
CA GLU A 336 -2.78 7.99 49.35
C GLU A 336 -1.49 7.37 48.76
N ASP A 337 -0.73 8.26 48.15
CA ASP A 337 0.52 8.07 47.41
C ASP A 337 1.72 8.10 48.39
N VAL A 338 2.93 7.90 47.85
CA VAL A 338 4.29 8.13 48.42
C VAL A 338 5.17 6.89 48.58
N THR A 339 6.15 6.89 47.68
CA THR A 339 7.43 6.18 47.53
C THR A 339 8.21 5.81 48.80
N SER A 340 8.84 4.63 48.82
CA SER A 340 10.32 4.48 48.72
C SER A 340 10.83 3.06 49.02
N SER A 341 11.99 2.76 48.41
CA SER A 341 12.99 1.72 48.73
C SER A 341 12.85 0.32 48.12
N SER A 342 13.75 0.09 47.17
CA SER A 342 14.23 -1.18 46.59
C SER A 342 14.80 -2.16 47.62
N PRO A 343 14.96 -3.45 47.25
CA PRO A 343 16.32 -3.90 46.97
C PRO A 343 16.47 -4.70 45.67
N THR A 344 17.64 -4.48 45.07
CA THR A 344 18.31 -5.18 43.97
C THR A 344 18.54 -6.68 44.20
N GLU A 345 18.38 -7.48 43.14
CA GLU A 345 19.25 -8.60 42.68
C GLU A 345 18.63 -9.19 41.40
N THR A 346 19.04 -8.77 40.20
CA THR A 346 20.05 -9.38 39.29
C THR A 346 19.68 -10.71 38.61
N VAL A 347 19.73 -10.64 37.27
CA VAL A 347 20.00 -11.67 36.24
C VAL A 347 18.80 -12.41 35.62
N GLY A 348 18.59 -12.15 34.33
CA GLY A 348 17.72 -12.92 33.45
C GLY A 348 17.41 -12.21 32.13
N ALA A 349 18.45 -11.83 31.37
CA ALA A 349 18.30 -11.21 30.07
C ALA A 349 17.70 -12.20 29.05
N GLY A 350 16.41 -12.06 28.75
CA GLY A 350 15.73 -12.66 27.61
C GLY A 350 15.19 -11.56 26.71
N ARG A 351 16.03 -11.01 25.85
CA ARG A 351 15.63 -10.08 24.79
C ARG A 351 14.93 -10.88 23.71
N VAL A 352 13.60 -10.99 23.79
CA VAL A 352 12.79 -11.47 22.66
C VAL A 352 12.64 -10.29 21.71
N SER A 353 13.40 -10.32 20.61
CA SER A 353 13.23 -9.41 19.48
C SER A 353 11.94 -9.77 18.74
N PRO A 354 11.06 -8.82 18.37
CA PRO A 354 9.80 -9.10 17.67
C PRO A 354 9.99 -9.39 16.16
N VAL A 355 11.22 -9.68 15.72
CA VAL A 355 11.58 -9.81 14.30
C VAL A 355 11.37 -11.24 13.78
N ALA A 356 11.22 -12.24 14.65
CA ALA A 356 11.08 -13.64 14.23
C ALA A 356 9.66 -14.02 13.79
N GLU A 357 8.62 -13.39 14.33
CA GLU A 357 7.22 -13.76 14.02
C GLU A 357 6.72 -13.22 12.69
N SER A 358 7.37 -12.18 12.14
CA SER A 358 6.92 -11.61 10.86
C SER A 358 7.22 -12.52 9.68
N ASP A 359 8.32 -13.28 9.69
CA ASP A 359 8.77 -14.05 8.51
C ASP A 359 7.99 -15.35 8.27
N GLU A 360 7.17 -15.79 9.23
CA GLU A 360 6.38 -17.03 9.14
C GLU A 360 4.99 -16.85 8.50
N LEU A 361 4.63 -15.61 8.11
CA LEU A 361 3.36 -15.33 7.46
C LEU A 361 3.51 -15.29 5.92
N GLU A 362 2.55 -15.80 5.18
CA GLU A 362 2.48 -15.67 3.73
C GLU A 362 1.41 -14.67 3.34
N PHE A 363 1.72 -13.84 2.35
CA PHE A 363 0.79 -12.85 1.83
C PHE A 363 -0.13 -13.51 0.78
N GLU A 364 -1.42 -13.55 1.07
CA GLU A 364 -2.45 -14.12 0.20
C GLU A 364 -3.01 -13.07 -0.77
N GLY A 365 -2.18 -12.61 -1.70
CA GLY A 365 -2.60 -11.60 -2.66
C GLY A 365 -1.51 -11.21 -3.65
N ILE A 366 -1.92 -10.38 -4.61
CA ILE A 366 -1.02 -9.68 -5.53
C ILE A 366 -0.98 -8.21 -5.13
N ILE A 367 0.22 -7.63 -5.07
CA ILE A 367 0.39 -6.18 -4.93
C ILE A 367 0.89 -5.60 -6.25
N ARG A 368 0.25 -4.52 -6.70
CA ARG A 368 0.70 -3.70 -7.82
C ARG A 368 0.99 -2.27 -7.38
N ILE A 369 2.09 -1.74 -7.90
CA ILE A 369 2.49 -0.33 -7.75
C ILE A 369 2.97 0.13 -9.12
N GLN A 370 2.37 1.20 -9.68
CA GLN A 370 2.75 1.71 -11.01
C GLN A 370 2.71 0.66 -12.13
N GLY A 371 1.78 -0.29 -12.04
CA GLY A 371 1.60 -1.37 -13.02
C GLY A 371 2.59 -2.52 -12.96
N ILE A 372 3.44 -2.58 -11.93
CA ILE A 372 4.37 -3.70 -11.70
C ILE A 372 4.06 -4.40 -10.38
N GLU A 373 4.48 -5.65 -10.27
CA GLU A 373 4.40 -6.46 -9.05
C GLU A 373 5.78 -6.49 -8.38
N PRO A 374 6.05 -5.58 -7.42
CA PRO A 374 7.35 -5.52 -6.77
C PRO A 374 7.55 -6.70 -5.82
N SER A 375 8.81 -7.08 -5.60
CA SER A 375 9.14 -8.00 -4.50
C SER A 375 8.71 -7.41 -3.15
N LEU A 376 8.13 -8.25 -2.30
CA LEU A 376 7.71 -7.86 -0.95
C LEU A 376 8.90 -7.46 -0.07
N ASP A 377 10.11 -7.94 -0.36
CA ASP A 377 11.34 -7.61 0.37
C ASP A 377 11.93 -6.24 -0.02
N LEU A 378 11.34 -5.57 -1.02
CA LEU A 378 11.85 -4.30 -1.50
C LEU A 378 11.74 -3.23 -0.39
N PRO A 379 12.80 -2.44 -0.11
CA PRO A 379 12.73 -1.40 0.90
C PRO A 379 11.66 -0.35 0.58
N LEU A 380 10.75 -0.10 1.52
CA LEU A 380 9.65 0.85 1.37
C LEU A 380 10.16 2.27 1.11
N GLU A 381 11.31 2.65 1.69
CA GLU A 381 11.94 3.94 1.42
C GLU A 381 12.36 4.07 -0.06
N TRP A 382 12.87 2.99 -0.66
CA TRP A 382 13.20 2.97 -2.08
C TRP A 382 11.93 3.11 -2.93
N VAL A 383 10.85 2.41 -2.56
CA VAL A 383 9.56 2.53 -3.25
C VAL A 383 9.01 3.96 -3.16
N ALA A 384 9.00 4.55 -1.95
CA ALA A 384 8.56 5.91 -1.71
C ALA A 384 9.32 6.95 -2.54
N ARG A 385 10.61 6.72 -2.76
CA ARG A 385 11.47 7.61 -3.53
C ARG A 385 11.27 7.49 -5.03
N ASN A 386 11.04 6.27 -5.53
CA ASN A 386 11.17 5.98 -6.95
C ASN A 386 9.84 5.68 -7.64
N LEU A 387 8.84 5.16 -6.92
CA LEU A 387 7.56 4.70 -7.46
C LEU A 387 6.36 5.54 -7.03
N CYS A 388 6.58 6.61 -6.24
CA CYS A 388 5.50 7.54 -5.89
C CYS A 388 5.03 8.33 -7.12
N GLY A 389 3.73 8.65 -7.12
CA GLY A 389 3.16 9.59 -8.09
C GLY A 389 3.66 11.03 -7.84
N PRO A 390 3.42 11.96 -8.78
CA PRO A 390 3.78 13.38 -8.62
C PRO A 390 3.13 14.05 -7.40
N GLU A 391 2.07 13.49 -6.85
CA GLU A 391 1.40 13.93 -5.62
C GLU A 391 2.08 13.42 -4.33
N ASN A 392 3.20 12.71 -4.44
CA ASN A 392 3.99 12.10 -3.37
C ASN A 392 3.29 10.97 -2.60
N PHE A 393 2.16 10.43 -3.08
CA PHE A 393 1.57 9.21 -2.55
C PHE A 393 2.13 7.98 -3.25
N ILE A 394 2.23 6.87 -2.50
CA ILE A 394 2.32 5.55 -3.09
C ILE A 394 0.91 4.95 -3.13
N HIS A 395 0.50 4.48 -4.30
CA HIS A 395 -0.76 3.76 -4.48
C HIS A 395 -0.46 2.28 -4.53
N PHE A 396 -0.87 1.57 -3.49
CA PHE A 396 -0.85 0.12 -3.42
C PHE A 396 -2.19 -0.40 -3.93
N ILE A 397 -2.15 -1.14 -5.03
CA ILE A 397 -3.30 -1.92 -5.49
C ILE A 397 -3.09 -3.34 -4.99
N VAL A 398 -4.00 -3.83 -4.17
CA VAL A 398 -3.98 -5.19 -3.64
C VAL A 398 -5.14 -5.95 -4.26
N ILE A 399 -4.84 -7.07 -4.92
CA ILE A 399 -5.84 -8.00 -5.43
C ILE A 399 -5.77 -9.25 -4.56
N SER A 400 -6.86 -9.58 -3.89
CA SER A 400 -6.95 -10.76 -3.03
C SER A 400 -8.10 -11.66 -3.46
N ARG A 401 -8.01 -12.95 -3.11
CA ARG A 401 -9.09 -13.89 -3.35
C ARG A 401 -10.20 -13.70 -2.32
N ARG A 402 -11.46 -13.88 -2.72
CA ARG A 402 -12.59 -13.92 -1.78
C ARG A 402 -12.45 -15.18 -0.92
N LEU A 403 -12.10 -15.00 0.34
CA LEU A 403 -12.23 -16.04 1.34
C LEU A 403 -13.73 -16.33 1.51
N ALA A 404 -14.17 -17.52 1.11
CA ALA A 404 -15.54 -17.95 1.37
C ALA A 404 -15.81 -17.85 2.88
N PRO A 405 -16.98 -17.33 3.32
CA PRO A 405 -17.33 -17.42 4.72
C PRO A 405 -17.39 -18.91 5.07
N GLN A 406 -16.45 -19.35 5.91
CA GLN A 406 -16.48 -20.67 6.53
C GLN A 406 -17.82 -20.75 7.28
N LEU A 407 -18.83 -21.41 6.71
CA LEU A 407 -20.03 -21.73 7.47
C LEU A 407 -19.55 -22.53 8.68
N PRO A 408 -19.91 -22.13 9.93
CA PRO A 408 -19.57 -22.96 11.08
C PRO A 408 -20.15 -24.35 10.81
N SER A 409 -19.29 -25.35 10.85
CA SER A 409 -19.68 -26.76 10.81
C SER A 409 -20.66 -26.96 11.96
N ARG A 410 -21.96 -26.85 11.66
CA ARG A 410 -22.99 -27.21 12.60
C ARG A 410 -22.80 -28.69 12.87
N ALA A 411 -22.40 -28.98 14.10
CA ALA A 411 -22.54 -30.26 14.76
C ALA A 411 -23.88 -30.88 14.34
N ILE A 412 -23.78 -31.97 13.59
CA ILE A 412 -24.85 -32.95 13.48
C ILE A 412 -24.53 -33.93 14.60
N ASP A 413 -25.09 -33.66 15.77
CA ASP A 413 -25.40 -34.69 16.77
C ASP A 413 -26.89 -35.06 16.63
#